data_AF-A0A0P0LMX5-F1
#
_entry.id   AF-A0A0P0LMX5-F1
#
_cell.length_a   1.000
_cell.length_b   1.000
_cell.length_c   1.000
_cell.angle_alpha   90.00
_cell.angle_beta   90.00
_cell.angle_gamma   90.00
#
_symmetry.space_group_name_H-M   'P 1'
#
loop_
_entity.id
_entity.type
_entity.pdbx_description
1 polymer ?
#
loop_
_entity_poly.entity_id
_entity_poly.type
_entity_poly.pdbx_seq_one_letter_code
_entity_poly.pdbx_strand_id
1 'polypeptide(L)'
;MSSNAPVIALESVGKTYKRFAKPSDRFWQAVWPSALRGSDAKANEFVALAPLSLTVKRGEALGLIGRNGAGKSTLLQMVCGTLNPSSGSVKVNGKIGALLELGAGFNPEFTGRENVYLAAAVMGLSGAETDALYESIVEFSGIREFIDQPVKTYSSGMYVRLAFSIATSANPNILVIDEALSVGDGAFAKKSFERIMQLKAQGTTVLFCSHSMYQVESFCDRAVWLDHGQVQMEGPASDVVAAYTDSLRAEGGDGALHSASSVAAGLEKADAKDGLNADANALIASVSDAATTPSSAPTGLTRITSIEVSVDGVAGRELQAVSLQSDVHITVKFESDPAQPCPTFATGFALPDGQIFTSAYTLFDGVTIARDAQGRGQATVVFEKLPLMKGRFSVGAYLFDERALHVYDVVLQAATVVVTQPGVHQGFVQLPHRWQ
;
A
#
# COMPACT_ATOMS: atom_id res chain seq x y z
N MET A 1 -0.61 -13.63 32.95
CA MET A 1 -1.99 -13.13 32.75
C MET A 1 -2.34 -13.35 31.28
N SER A 2 -3.50 -13.96 31.01
CA SER A 2 -3.84 -14.64 29.74
C SER A 2 -3.57 -13.82 28.47
N SER A 3 -2.73 -14.35 27.58
CA SER A 3 -2.45 -13.81 26.23
C SER A 3 -3.63 -13.94 25.25
N ASN A 4 -4.80 -14.40 25.70
CA ASN A 4 -5.95 -14.71 24.84
C ASN A 4 -7.11 -13.70 24.95
N ALA A 5 -7.01 -12.66 25.78
CA ALA A 5 -8.07 -11.67 25.89
C ALA A 5 -8.07 -10.71 24.67
N PRO A 6 -9.23 -10.44 24.05
CA PRO A 6 -9.31 -9.51 22.92
C PRO A 6 -9.02 -8.07 23.39
N VAL A 7 -8.22 -7.35 22.61
CA VAL A 7 -7.96 -5.91 22.82
C VAL A 7 -8.97 -5.05 22.08
N ILE A 8 -9.60 -5.58 21.03
CA ILE A 8 -10.74 -4.97 20.35
C ILE A 8 -11.83 -6.04 20.27
N ALA A 9 -13.04 -5.68 20.70
CA ALA A 9 -14.22 -6.51 20.57
C ALA A 9 -15.38 -5.66 20.03
N LEU A 10 -15.86 -6.04 18.85
CA LEU A 10 -17.03 -5.47 18.19
C LEU A 10 -18.16 -6.50 18.31
N GLU A 11 -19.29 -6.08 18.88
CA GLU A 11 -20.47 -6.92 19.09
C GLU A 11 -21.62 -6.36 18.25
N SER A 12 -21.92 -7.01 17.12
CA SER A 12 -23.01 -6.64 16.18
C SER A 12 -23.02 -5.15 15.81
N VAL A 13 -21.84 -4.60 15.61
CA VAL A 13 -21.61 -3.18 15.32
C VAL A 13 -22.08 -2.88 13.91
N GLY A 14 -22.99 -1.93 13.78
CA GLY A 14 -23.53 -1.49 12.49
C GLY A 14 -23.59 0.04 12.39
N LYS A 15 -23.56 0.55 11.17
CA LYS A 15 -23.65 1.98 10.87
C LYS A 15 -24.64 2.26 9.74
N THR A 16 -25.64 3.06 10.06
CA THR A 16 -26.65 3.55 9.11
C THR A 16 -26.72 5.07 9.15
N TYR A 17 -26.70 5.70 7.99
CA TYR A 17 -26.87 7.14 7.80
C TYR A 17 -28.25 7.43 7.22
N LYS A 18 -28.91 8.46 7.74
CA LYS A 18 -30.15 8.97 7.15
C LYS A 18 -29.82 9.89 5.97
N ARG A 19 -30.38 9.61 4.81
CA ARG A 19 -30.34 10.45 3.61
C ARG A 19 -31.55 11.38 3.64
N PHE A 20 -31.30 12.68 3.56
CA PHE A 20 -32.33 13.70 3.43
C PHE A 20 -32.20 14.35 2.05
N ALA A 21 -33.29 14.47 1.31
CA ALA A 21 -33.28 15.10 -0.02
C ALA A 21 -33.02 16.61 0.08
N LYS A 22 -33.46 17.26 1.16
CA LYS A 22 -33.19 18.68 1.44
C LYS A 22 -32.74 18.91 2.90
N PRO A 23 -31.83 19.88 3.17
CA PRO A 23 -31.44 20.24 4.53
C PRO A 23 -32.61 20.64 5.44
N SER A 24 -33.68 21.22 4.88
CA SER A 24 -34.91 21.61 5.59
C SER A 24 -35.67 20.41 6.17
N ASP A 25 -35.56 19.24 5.56
CA ASP A 25 -36.30 18.04 5.97
C ASP A 25 -35.79 17.51 7.31
N ARG A 26 -34.50 17.72 7.59
CA ARG A 26 -33.86 17.40 8.88
C ARG A 26 -34.41 18.28 10.01
N PHE A 27 -34.69 19.56 9.74
CA PHE A 27 -35.29 20.48 10.72
C PHE A 27 -36.75 20.12 10.98
N TRP A 28 -37.54 19.91 9.92
CA TRP A 28 -38.95 19.55 10.06
C TRP A 28 -39.15 18.20 10.76
N GLN A 29 -38.27 17.22 10.56
CA GLN A 29 -38.33 15.95 11.29
C GLN A 29 -38.03 16.11 12.79
N ALA A 30 -37.15 17.06 13.16
CA ALA A 30 -36.83 17.35 14.56
C ALA A 30 -37.96 18.10 15.29
N VAL A 31 -38.65 19.01 14.60
CA VAL A 31 -39.71 19.87 15.20
C VAL A 31 -41.09 19.22 15.12
N TRP A 32 -41.39 18.44 14.07
CA TRP A 32 -42.68 17.76 13.88
C TRP A 32 -42.51 16.31 13.40
N PRO A 33 -42.17 15.36 14.31
CA PRO A 33 -41.89 13.96 13.96
C PRO A 33 -43.05 13.25 13.25
N SER A 34 -44.27 13.73 13.46
CA SER A 34 -45.52 13.15 12.94
C SER A 34 -45.91 13.66 11.54
N ALA A 35 -45.40 14.82 11.10
CA ALA A 35 -45.80 15.46 9.84
C ALA A 35 -45.10 14.85 8.61
N LEU A 36 -43.99 14.12 8.82
CA LEU A 36 -43.19 13.48 7.77
C LEU A 36 -43.29 11.94 7.79
N ARG A 37 -44.26 11.36 8.50
CA ARG A 37 -44.51 9.90 8.53
C ARG A 37 -45.11 9.33 7.22
N GLY A 38 -45.18 10.13 6.16
CA GLY A 38 -45.90 9.82 4.92
C GLY A 38 -45.05 9.36 3.73
N SER A 39 -43.74 9.21 3.85
CA SER A 39 -42.91 8.67 2.76
C SER A 39 -41.79 7.80 3.31
N ASP A 40 -41.61 6.63 2.69
CA ASP A 40 -40.76 5.50 3.08
C ASP A 40 -39.53 5.84 3.93
N ALA A 41 -39.68 5.76 5.26
CA ALA A 41 -38.59 5.95 6.20
C ALA A 41 -37.42 4.95 5.97
N LYS A 42 -37.70 3.79 5.37
CA LYS A 42 -36.68 2.80 4.95
C LYS A 42 -35.96 3.14 3.65
N ALA A 43 -36.58 3.89 2.73
CA ALA A 43 -35.97 4.23 1.43
C ALA A 43 -34.90 5.32 1.55
N ASN A 44 -34.84 6.00 2.70
CA ASN A 44 -33.93 7.10 2.98
C ASN A 44 -32.80 6.70 3.95
N GLU A 45 -32.49 5.43 4.09
CA GLU A 45 -31.37 4.95 4.92
C GLU A 45 -30.25 4.39 4.05
N PHE A 46 -29.03 4.84 4.31
CA PHE A 46 -27.80 4.30 3.73
C PHE A 46 -27.07 3.48 4.78
N VAL A 47 -27.08 2.17 4.62
CA VAL A 47 -26.31 1.25 5.47
C VAL A 47 -24.87 1.27 4.98
N ALA A 48 -23.98 1.90 5.76
CA ALA A 48 -22.55 1.92 5.47
C ALA A 48 -21.83 0.68 6.00
N LEU A 49 -22.34 0.11 7.10
CA LEU A 49 -21.85 -1.13 7.68
C LEU A 49 -23.04 -1.91 8.25
N ALA A 50 -23.26 -3.12 7.75
CA ALA A 50 -24.21 -4.04 8.34
C ALA A 50 -23.67 -4.54 9.70
N PRO A 51 -24.54 -4.96 10.63
CA PRO A 51 -24.11 -5.47 11.92
C PRO A 51 -23.08 -6.60 11.78
N LEU A 52 -21.87 -6.38 12.28
CA LEU A 52 -20.79 -7.37 12.29
C LEU A 52 -20.20 -7.54 13.68
N SER A 53 -19.65 -8.71 13.95
CA SER A 53 -18.90 -9.00 15.17
C SER A 53 -17.48 -9.37 14.80
N LEU A 54 -16.51 -8.79 15.49
CA LEU A 54 -15.09 -8.95 15.19
C LEU A 54 -14.29 -8.86 16.49
N THR A 55 -13.33 -9.75 16.67
CA THR A 55 -12.43 -9.71 17.83
C THR A 55 -10.97 -9.73 17.37
N VAL A 56 -10.16 -8.83 17.91
CA VAL A 56 -8.71 -8.75 17.63
C VAL A 56 -7.95 -9.00 18.92
N LYS A 57 -7.00 -9.94 18.86
CA LYS A 57 -6.14 -10.31 19.99
C LYS A 57 -4.95 -9.37 20.09
N ARG A 58 -4.34 -9.33 21.28
CA ARG A 58 -3.12 -8.55 21.50
C ARG A 58 -1.99 -9.05 20.59
N GLY A 59 -1.33 -8.12 19.90
CA GLY A 59 -0.18 -8.41 19.03
C GLY A 59 -0.53 -9.03 17.68
N GLU A 60 -1.83 -9.21 17.39
CA GLU A 60 -2.32 -9.65 16.08
C GLU A 60 -2.29 -8.47 15.09
N ALA A 61 -1.87 -8.75 13.86
CA ALA A 61 -2.03 -7.86 12.72
C ALA A 61 -3.23 -8.31 11.89
N LEU A 62 -4.29 -7.50 11.88
CA LEU A 62 -5.51 -7.73 11.12
C LEU A 62 -5.57 -6.84 9.88
N GLY A 63 -5.62 -7.46 8.70
CA GLY A 63 -5.86 -6.79 7.42
C GLY A 63 -7.33 -6.49 7.19
N LEU A 64 -7.65 -5.29 6.70
CA LEU A 64 -8.99 -4.93 6.20
C LEU A 64 -8.91 -4.72 4.69
N ILE A 65 -9.55 -5.60 3.92
CA ILE A 65 -9.57 -5.55 2.46
C ILE A 65 -10.99 -5.41 1.93
N GLY A 66 -11.11 -4.91 0.70
CA GLY A 66 -12.39 -4.65 0.04
C GLY A 66 -12.35 -3.39 -0.81
N ARG A 67 -13.37 -3.18 -1.62
CA ARG A 67 -13.48 -2.02 -2.52
C ARG A 67 -13.62 -0.69 -1.78
N ASN A 68 -13.46 0.41 -2.52
CA ASN A 68 -13.82 1.74 -2.04
C ASN A 68 -15.32 1.77 -1.74
N GLY A 69 -15.68 2.32 -0.57
CA GLY A 69 -17.05 2.32 -0.09
C GLY A 69 -17.52 1.00 0.56
N ALA A 70 -16.66 0.00 0.73
CA ALA A 70 -17.02 -1.25 1.41
C ALA A 70 -17.24 -1.13 2.94
N GLY A 71 -16.93 0.04 3.54
CA GLY A 71 -17.11 0.28 4.98
C GLY A 71 -15.83 0.18 5.83
N LYS A 72 -14.65 0.00 5.22
CA LYS A 72 -13.35 -0.11 5.91
C LYS A 72 -13.05 1.08 6.83
N SER A 73 -13.01 2.30 6.30
CA SER A 73 -12.72 3.50 7.10
C SER A 73 -13.82 3.77 8.13
N THR A 74 -15.08 3.44 7.85
CA THR A 74 -16.18 3.53 8.84
C THR A 74 -15.96 2.58 10.02
N LEU A 75 -15.54 1.34 9.75
CA LEU A 75 -15.18 0.38 10.79
C LEU A 75 -14.00 0.88 11.62
N LEU A 76 -12.95 1.37 10.96
CA LEU A 76 -11.76 1.91 11.62
C LEU A 76 -12.07 3.13 12.48
N GLN A 77 -12.88 4.07 12.01
CA GLN A 77 -13.36 5.23 12.80
C GLN A 77 -14.15 4.81 14.04
N MET A 78 -14.95 3.74 13.95
CA MET A 78 -15.66 3.20 15.12
C MET A 78 -14.70 2.55 16.12
N VAL A 79 -13.68 1.82 15.66
CA VAL A 79 -12.62 1.28 16.52
C VAL A 79 -11.85 2.43 17.20
N CYS A 80 -11.55 3.51 16.48
CA CYS A 80 -10.88 4.69 17.04
C CYS A 80 -11.77 5.56 17.94
N GLY A 81 -13.07 5.30 18.01
CA GLY A 81 -14.01 6.08 18.81
C GLY A 81 -14.35 7.45 18.22
N THR A 82 -13.92 7.77 17.00
CA THR A 82 -14.28 9.03 16.31
C THR A 82 -15.68 8.96 15.69
N LEU A 83 -16.22 7.76 15.54
CA LEU A 83 -17.58 7.53 15.05
C LEU A 83 -18.35 6.60 16.00
N ASN A 84 -19.52 7.04 16.46
CA ASN A 84 -20.42 6.18 17.22
C ASN A 84 -21.16 5.20 16.30
N PRO A 85 -21.32 3.92 16.70
CA PRO A 85 -22.12 2.96 15.95
C PRO A 85 -23.61 3.32 16.03
N SER A 86 -24.38 2.92 15.01
CA SER A 86 -25.86 3.03 15.03
C SER A 86 -26.50 1.84 15.76
N SER A 87 -25.80 0.71 15.86
CA SER A 87 -26.22 -0.50 16.58
C SER A 87 -25.00 -1.24 17.11
N GLY A 88 -25.19 -2.09 18.13
CA GLY A 88 -24.12 -2.90 18.71
C GLY A 88 -23.23 -2.10 19.67
N SER A 89 -22.08 -2.68 20.03
CA SER A 89 -21.11 -2.04 20.94
C SER A 89 -19.66 -2.27 20.52
N VAL A 90 -18.81 -1.27 20.79
CA VAL A 90 -17.37 -1.30 20.52
C VAL A 90 -16.66 -1.23 21.87
N LYS A 91 -15.78 -2.20 22.14
CA LYS A 91 -14.90 -2.21 23.32
C LYS A 91 -13.46 -2.26 22.85
N VAL A 92 -12.65 -1.31 23.34
CA VAL A 92 -11.22 -1.23 23.03
C VAL A 92 -10.44 -1.09 24.34
N ASN A 93 -9.47 -1.97 24.54
CA ASN A 93 -8.62 -2.04 25.73
C ASN A 93 -7.18 -1.66 25.38
N GLY A 94 -6.85 -0.38 25.49
CA GLY A 94 -5.49 0.14 25.31
C GLY A 94 -5.46 1.51 24.63
N LYS A 95 -4.28 2.11 24.59
CA LYS A 95 -4.04 3.36 23.84
C LYS A 95 -3.99 3.05 22.34
N ILE A 96 -4.79 3.78 21.56
CA ILE A 96 -4.81 3.71 20.09
C ILE A 96 -3.89 4.80 19.53
N GLY A 97 -2.95 4.41 18.67
CA GLY A 97 -2.34 5.32 17.70
C GLY A 97 -3.06 5.16 16.37
N ALA A 98 -3.72 6.20 15.86
CA ALA A 98 -4.50 6.14 14.63
C ALA A 98 -3.88 7.02 13.54
N LEU A 99 -3.64 6.44 12.36
CA LEU A 99 -3.15 7.14 11.16
C LEU A 99 -4.26 7.48 10.15
N LEU A 100 -5.52 7.16 10.46
CA LEU A 100 -6.72 7.42 9.64
C LEU A 100 -6.90 8.89 9.25
N GLU A 101 -6.47 9.76 10.15
CA GLU A 101 -6.54 11.21 9.99
C GLU A 101 -5.21 11.77 10.48
N LEU A 102 -4.12 11.43 9.79
CA LEU A 102 -2.78 11.94 10.10
C LEU A 102 -2.84 13.46 10.29
N GLY A 103 -2.44 13.91 11.48
CA GLY A 103 -2.47 15.32 11.88
C GLY A 103 -3.84 15.84 12.32
N ALA A 104 -4.87 15.00 12.47
CA ALA A 104 -6.07 15.37 13.21
C ALA A 104 -5.67 15.78 14.63
N GLY A 105 -5.99 17.02 14.99
CA GLY A 105 -5.55 17.64 16.24
C GLY A 105 -4.33 18.55 16.09
N PHE A 106 -3.72 18.66 14.91
CA PHE A 106 -2.78 19.76 14.66
C PHE A 106 -3.51 21.09 14.55
N ASN A 107 -2.91 22.12 15.14
CA ASN A 107 -3.28 23.49 14.94
C ASN A 107 -2.36 24.10 13.87
N PRO A 108 -2.88 24.54 12.70
CA PRO A 108 -2.06 25.10 11.63
C PRO A 108 -1.27 26.36 12.03
N GLU A 109 -1.74 27.10 13.02
CA GLU A 109 -1.08 28.31 13.53
C GLU A 109 0.06 28.00 14.51
N PHE A 110 0.10 26.79 15.06
CA PHE A 110 1.14 26.36 15.98
C PHE A 110 2.36 25.86 15.22
N THR A 111 3.54 26.01 15.82
CA THR A 111 4.79 25.42 15.36
C THR A 111 4.72 23.90 15.34
N GLY A 112 5.62 23.25 14.58
CA GLY A 112 5.77 21.79 14.64
C GLY A 112 6.00 21.29 16.06
N ARG A 113 6.85 21.97 16.82
CA ARG A 113 7.12 21.69 18.24
C ARG A 113 5.83 21.71 19.05
N GLU A 114 5.07 22.80 19.02
CA GLU A 114 3.81 22.92 19.76
C GLU A 114 2.79 21.85 19.35
N ASN A 115 2.74 21.51 18.06
CA ASN A 115 1.89 20.43 17.55
C ASN A 115 2.32 19.05 18.04
N VAL A 116 3.62 18.79 18.27
CA VAL A 116 4.08 17.54 18.92
C VAL A 116 3.46 17.41 20.31
N TYR A 117 3.54 18.46 21.13
CA TYR A 117 2.97 18.43 22.48
C TYR A 117 1.43 18.33 22.47
N LEU A 118 0.77 19.06 21.57
CA LEU A 118 -0.68 19.01 21.43
C LEU A 118 -1.16 17.60 21.05
N ALA A 119 -0.56 17.01 20.02
CA ALA A 119 -0.93 15.67 19.57
C ALA A 119 -0.58 14.59 20.60
N ALA A 120 0.57 14.68 21.26
CA ALA A 120 0.95 13.77 22.34
C ALA A 120 -0.04 13.82 23.51
N ALA A 121 -0.49 15.02 23.90
CA ALA A 121 -1.50 15.19 24.94
C ALA A 121 -2.86 14.58 24.54
N VAL A 122 -3.28 14.75 23.28
CA VAL A 122 -4.50 14.11 22.73
C VAL A 122 -4.40 12.57 22.79
N MET A 123 -3.20 12.02 22.58
CA MET A 123 -2.92 10.58 22.72
C MET A 123 -2.76 10.11 24.18
N GLY A 124 -2.91 11.01 25.16
CA GLY A 124 -2.81 10.69 26.58
C GLY A 124 -1.37 10.45 27.05
N LEU A 125 -0.40 11.16 26.48
CA LEU A 125 0.95 11.30 27.01
C LEU A 125 1.04 12.52 27.91
N SER A 126 1.77 12.37 29.01
CA SER A 126 2.15 13.49 29.88
C SER A 126 3.26 14.33 29.24
N GLY A 127 3.47 15.54 29.77
CA GLY A 127 4.58 16.40 29.33
C GLY A 127 5.94 15.71 29.44
N ALA A 128 6.21 15.04 30.57
CA ALA A 128 7.46 14.32 30.79
C ALA A 128 7.66 13.12 29.84
N GLU A 129 6.60 12.37 29.52
CA GLU A 129 6.66 11.31 28.51
C GLU A 129 6.92 11.91 27.11
N THR A 130 6.33 13.07 26.81
CA THR A 130 6.53 13.76 25.55
C THR A 130 7.96 14.27 25.42
N ASP A 131 8.52 14.88 26.47
CA ASP A 131 9.91 15.36 26.51
C ASP A 131 10.89 14.22 26.22
N ALA A 132 10.65 13.04 26.80
CA ALA A 132 11.48 11.86 26.61
C ALA A 132 11.45 11.31 25.17
N LEU A 133 10.34 11.53 24.45
CA LEU A 133 10.16 11.07 23.07
C LEU A 133 10.48 12.14 22.02
N TYR A 134 10.48 13.42 22.40
CA TYR A 134 10.54 14.57 21.50
C TYR A 134 11.68 14.46 20.48
N GLU A 135 12.90 14.19 20.94
CA GLU A 135 14.07 14.14 20.07
C GLU A 135 13.95 13.03 19.02
N SER A 136 13.45 11.85 19.41
CA SER A 136 13.23 10.72 18.52
C SER A 136 12.13 11.00 17.47
N ILE A 137 11.10 11.77 17.84
CA ILE A 137 10.03 12.20 16.94
C ILE A 137 10.61 13.13 15.87
N VAL A 138 11.37 14.14 16.29
CA VAL A 138 11.97 15.13 15.37
C VAL A 138 12.98 14.45 14.45
N GLU A 139 13.84 13.58 14.98
CA GLU A 139 14.80 12.82 14.18
C GLU A 139 14.12 11.88 13.18
N PHE A 140 13.09 11.14 13.61
CA PHE A 140 12.37 10.23 12.73
C PHE A 140 11.68 10.99 11.59
N SER A 141 11.01 12.10 11.92
CA SER A 141 10.32 12.95 10.95
C SER A 141 11.27 13.59 9.94
N GLY A 142 12.54 13.83 10.31
CA GLY A 142 13.55 14.45 9.46
C GLY A 142 13.23 15.89 9.05
N ILE A 143 12.46 16.62 9.86
CA ILE A 143 12.06 18.02 9.60
C ILE A 143 12.64 19.01 10.64
N ARG A 144 13.78 18.67 11.26
CA ARG A 144 14.39 19.45 12.36
C ARG A 144 14.52 20.94 12.07
N GLU A 145 14.94 21.30 10.86
CA GLU A 145 15.14 22.68 10.44
C GLU A 145 13.84 23.51 10.40
N PHE A 146 12.69 22.84 10.31
CA PHE A 146 11.36 23.46 10.20
C PHE A 146 10.52 23.32 11.46
N ILE A 147 11.02 22.65 12.50
CA ILE A 147 10.22 22.27 13.68
C ILE A 147 9.64 23.47 14.44
N ASP A 148 10.35 24.61 14.39
CA ASP A 148 9.94 25.86 15.04
C ASP A 148 9.16 26.80 14.09
N GLN A 149 8.78 26.33 12.89
CA GLN A 149 7.89 27.05 11.99
C GLN A 149 6.44 26.59 12.14
N PRO A 150 5.44 27.48 11.92
CA PRO A 150 4.02 27.12 11.93
C PRO A 150 3.70 25.99 10.93
N VAL A 151 2.91 25.00 11.35
CA VAL A 151 2.61 23.82 10.52
C VAL A 151 1.87 24.18 9.22
N LYS A 152 1.14 25.30 9.16
CA LYS A 152 0.55 25.79 7.90
C LYS A 152 1.57 26.09 6.79
N THR A 153 2.85 26.26 7.11
CA THR A 153 3.91 26.47 6.13
C THR A 153 4.54 25.16 5.64
N TYR A 154 4.14 24.02 6.22
CA TYR A 154 4.70 22.72 5.89
C TYR A 154 4.18 22.25 4.54
N SER A 155 5.03 21.54 3.79
CA SER A 155 4.53 20.72 2.69
C SER A 155 3.66 19.59 3.23
N SER A 156 2.79 19.02 2.38
CA SER A 156 1.99 17.84 2.72
C SER A 156 2.85 16.67 3.23
N GLY A 157 4.03 16.46 2.63
CA GLY A 157 4.99 15.45 3.06
C GLY A 157 5.55 15.72 4.47
N MET A 158 5.98 16.94 4.77
CA MET A 158 6.47 17.30 6.12
C MET A 158 5.38 17.11 7.19
N TYR A 159 4.14 17.51 6.87
CA TYR A 159 2.99 17.36 7.74
C TYR A 159 2.74 15.90 8.10
N VAL A 160 2.66 15.02 7.09
CA VAL A 160 2.43 13.59 7.28
C VAL A 160 3.60 12.93 8.00
N ARG A 161 4.85 13.29 7.65
CA ARG A 161 6.05 12.79 8.32
C ARG A 161 6.03 13.08 9.82
N LEU A 162 5.69 14.32 10.22
CA LEU A 162 5.60 14.67 11.64
C LEU A 162 4.46 13.91 12.33
N ALA A 163 3.26 13.90 11.74
CA ALA A 163 2.11 13.20 12.31
C ALA A 163 2.38 11.70 12.52
N PHE A 164 2.99 11.03 11.53
CA PHE A 164 3.37 9.63 11.62
C PHE A 164 4.42 9.39 12.72
N SER A 165 5.40 10.28 12.82
CA SER A 165 6.48 10.19 13.82
C SER A 165 5.93 10.24 15.23
N ILE A 166 4.97 11.12 15.52
CA ILE A 166 4.35 11.23 16.84
C ILE A 166 3.53 9.97 17.13
N ALA A 167 2.65 9.57 16.20
CA ALA A 167 1.75 8.43 16.39
C ALA A 167 2.49 7.10 16.62
N THR A 168 3.67 6.92 16.02
CA THR A 168 4.47 5.69 16.15
C THR A 168 5.52 5.74 17.27
N SER A 169 5.87 6.92 17.79
CA SER A 169 6.83 7.04 18.91
C SER A 169 6.17 6.82 20.28
N ALA A 170 4.85 6.98 20.36
CA ALA A 170 4.09 6.79 21.60
C ALA A 170 3.94 5.32 22.06
N ASN A 171 4.54 4.35 21.34
CA ASN A 171 4.42 2.91 21.59
C ASN A 171 2.98 2.46 21.89
N PRO A 172 2.04 2.69 20.95
CA PRO A 172 0.63 2.40 21.19
C PRO A 172 0.37 0.91 21.39
N ASN A 173 -0.69 0.57 22.12
CA ASN A 173 -1.12 -0.82 22.28
C ASN A 173 -1.79 -1.34 21.00
N ILE A 174 -2.47 -0.43 20.29
CA ILE A 174 -3.17 -0.67 19.04
C ILE A 174 -2.75 0.42 18.04
N LEU A 175 -2.23 0.02 16.88
CA LEU A 175 -1.90 0.91 15.78
C LEU A 175 -2.92 0.70 14.64
N VAL A 176 -3.60 1.76 14.24
CA VAL A 176 -4.57 1.73 13.13
C VAL A 176 -3.99 2.48 11.95
N ILE A 177 -3.93 1.82 10.80
CA ILE A 177 -3.28 2.31 9.59
C ILE A 177 -4.30 2.25 8.45
N ASP A 178 -4.62 3.40 7.85
CA ASP A 178 -5.52 3.48 6.70
C ASP A 178 -4.82 4.13 5.51
N GLU A 179 -4.40 3.33 4.53
CA GLU A 179 -3.89 3.71 3.19
C GLU A 179 -2.69 4.69 3.15
N ALA A 180 -2.36 5.35 4.26
CA ALA A 180 -1.53 6.53 4.33
C ALA A 180 -0.03 6.23 4.40
N LEU A 181 0.37 4.95 4.42
CA LEU A 181 1.78 4.59 4.31
C LEU A 181 2.39 4.94 2.95
N SER A 182 1.55 5.17 1.94
CA SER A 182 1.96 5.62 0.61
C SER A 182 2.12 7.14 0.52
N VAL A 183 1.85 7.90 1.59
CA VAL A 183 1.92 9.36 1.59
C VAL A 183 3.27 9.82 2.14
N GLY A 184 4.20 10.11 1.23
CA GLY A 184 5.57 10.54 1.54
C GLY A 184 6.52 10.30 0.36
N ASP A 185 7.79 10.66 0.51
CA ASP A 185 8.84 10.20 -0.40
C ASP A 185 9.10 8.69 -0.20
N GLY A 186 9.56 7.97 -1.24
CA GLY A 186 9.75 6.51 -1.18
C GLY A 186 10.69 6.03 -0.06
N ALA A 187 11.66 6.86 0.32
CA ALA A 187 12.55 6.58 1.44
C ALA A 187 11.81 6.62 2.79
N PHE A 188 10.95 7.62 3.01
CA PHE A 188 10.15 7.73 4.22
C PHE A 188 9.04 6.68 4.30
N ALA A 189 8.44 6.30 3.16
CA ALA A 189 7.46 5.21 3.09
C ALA A 189 8.06 3.89 3.59
N LYS A 190 9.26 3.53 3.11
CA LYS A 190 10.00 2.37 3.61
C LYS A 190 10.33 2.48 5.10
N LYS A 191 10.91 3.61 5.53
CA LYS A 191 11.25 3.87 6.94
C LYS A 191 10.02 3.73 7.86
N SER A 192 8.87 4.18 7.39
CA SER A 192 7.57 4.08 8.08
C SER A 192 7.11 2.64 8.20
N PHE A 193 7.18 1.88 7.11
CA PHE A 193 6.83 0.46 7.11
C PHE A 193 7.73 -0.35 8.06
N GLU A 194 9.04 -0.11 8.05
CA GLU A 194 9.99 -0.72 8.99
C GLU A 194 9.64 -0.42 10.46
N ARG A 195 9.29 0.84 10.77
CA ARG A 195 8.84 1.24 12.12
C ARG A 195 7.59 0.45 12.53
N ILE A 196 6.65 0.24 11.62
CA ILE A 196 5.45 -0.56 11.89
C ILE A 196 5.79 -2.03 12.14
N MET A 197 6.71 -2.61 11.36
CA MET A 197 7.18 -3.98 11.60
C MET A 197 7.81 -4.11 12.99
N GLN A 198 8.62 -3.14 13.40
CA GLN A 198 9.25 -3.12 14.73
C GLN A 198 8.20 -3.06 15.83
N LEU A 199 7.17 -2.22 15.69
CA LEU A 199 6.06 -2.14 16.64
C LEU A 199 5.28 -3.47 16.71
N LYS A 200 4.97 -4.09 15.56
CA LYS A 200 4.33 -5.43 15.53
C LYS A 200 5.20 -6.45 16.28
N ALA A 201 6.51 -6.48 16.02
CA ALA A 201 7.44 -7.40 16.68
C ALA A 201 7.54 -7.17 18.20
N GLN A 202 7.29 -5.94 18.67
CA GLN A 202 7.20 -5.60 20.09
C GLN A 202 5.84 -5.96 20.73
N GLY A 203 4.89 -6.51 19.95
CA GLY A 203 3.58 -6.94 20.42
C GLY A 203 2.47 -5.89 20.32
N THR A 204 2.69 -4.80 19.58
CA THR A 204 1.62 -3.86 19.21
C THR A 204 0.61 -4.57 18.30
N THR A 205 -0.67 -4.41 18.60
CA THR A 205 -1.77 -4.91 17.76
C THR A 205 -1.94 -3.97 16.57
N VAL A 206 -2.10 -4.49 15.35
CA VAL A 206 -2.16 -3.64 14.15
C VAL A 206 -3.47 -3.89 13.40
N LEU A 207 -4.17 -2.81 13.06
CA LEU A 207 -5.26 -2.85 12.07
C LEU A 207 -4.74 -2.17 10.82
N PHE A 208 -4.66 -2.93 9.72
CA PHE A 208 -4.00 -2.52 8.50
C PHE A 208 -4.97 -2.53 7.32
N CYS A 209 -5.27 -1.35 6.79
CA CYS A 209 -6.04 -1.19 5.56
C CYS A 209 -5.08 -0.76 4.43
N SER A 210 -4.98 -1.59 3.39
CA SER A 210 -4.13 -1.36 2.22
C SER A 210 -4.80 -1.89 0.95
N HIS A 211 -4.51 -1.25 -0.18
CA HIS A 211 -4.88 -1.75 -1.52
C HIS A 211 -3.86 -2.73 -2.08
N SER A 212 -2.68 -2.83 -1.47
CA SER A 212 -1.67 -3.82 -1.84
C SER A 212 -1.96 -5.14 -1.15
N MET A 213 -2.55 -6.08 -1.90
CA MET A 213 -2.81 -7.44 -1.40
C MET A 213 -1.52 -8.14 -0.96
N TYR A 214 -0.41 -7.86 -1.65
CA TYR A 214 0.91 -8.34 -1.27
C TYR A 214 1.32 -7.88 0.14
N GLN A 215 1.13 -6.60 0.48
CA GLN A 215 1.41 -6.10 1.83
C GLN A 215 0.50 -6.75 2.87
N VAL A 216 -0.79 -6.91 2.56
CA VAL A 216 -1.73 -7.56 3.48
C VAL A 216 -1.31 -9.00 3.74
N GLU A 217 -0.98 -9.76 2.70
CA GLU A 217 -0.57 -11.17 2.81
C GLU A 217 0.78 -11.34 3.53
N SER A 218 1.76 -10.48 3.25
CA SER A 218 3.09 -10.56 3.86
C SER A 218 3.14 -10.08 5.31
N PHE A 219 2.26 -9.14 5.70
CA PHE A 219 2.32 -8.49 7.00
C PHE A 219 1.23 -8.95 7.99
N CYS A 220 0.02 -9.23 7.51
CA CYS A 220 -1.11 -9.51 8.40
C CYS A 220 -1.19 -11.01 8.73
N ASP A 221 -1.56 -11.32 9.97
CA ASP A 221 -1.75 -12.71 10.40
C ASP A 221 -3.12 -13.22 9.91
N ARG A 222 -4.11 -12.33 9.92
CA ARG A 222 -5.48 -12.57 9.46
C ARG A 222 -6.00 -11.37 8.68
N ALA A 223 -7.04 -11.58 7.89
CA ALA A 223 -7.72 -10.50 7.19
C ALA A 223 -9.25 -10.66 7.25
N VAL A 224 -9.93 -9.54 7.04
CA VAL A 224 -11.38 -9.45 6.85
C VAL A 224 -11.63 -8.79 5.50
N TRP A 225 -12.38 -9.48 4.66
CA TRP A 225 -12.89 -8.92 3.40
C TRP A 225 -14.28 -8.35 3.64
N LEU A 226 -14.37 -7.03 3.47
CA LEU A 226 -15.63 -6.29 3.45
C LEU A 226 -16.08 -6.02 2.01
N ASP A 227 -17.37 -6.24 1.76
CA ASP A 227 -18.03 -5.79 0.55
C ASP A 227 -19.41 -5.21 0.88
N HIS A 228 -19.69 -4.02 0.35
CA HIS A 228 -20.93 -3.27 0.61
C HIS A 228 -21.37 -3.25 2.09
N GLY A 229 -20.42 -3.10 3.01
CA GLY A 229 -20.67 -3.03 4.45
C GLY A 229 -20.89 -4.38 5.13
N GLN A 230 -20.70 -5.51 4.43
CA GLN A 230 -20.84 -6.86 4.96
C GLN A 230 -19.51 -7.62 4.93
N VAL A 231 -19.29 -8.48 5.92
CA VAL A 231 -18.13 -9.39 5.93
C VAL A 231 -18.42 -10.53 4.97
N GLN A 232 -17.62 -10.66 3.92
CA GLN A 232 -17.69 -11.75 2.96
C GLN A 232 -16.84 -12.94 3.42
N MET A 233 -15.66 -12.66 3.99
CA MET A 233 -14.75 -13.67 4.50
C MET A 233 -13.86 -13.11 5.61
N GLU A 234 -13.54 -13.95 6.59
CA GLU A 234 -12.57 -13.67 7.66
C GLU A 234 -11.75 -14.94 7.89
N GLY A 235 -10.42 -14.80 7.98
CA GLY A 235 -9.53 -15.96 8.07
C GLY A 235 -8.05 -15.59 7.98
N PRO A 236 -7.15 -16.57 7.76
CA PRO A 236 -5.75 -16.32 7.44
C PRO A 236 -5.62 -15.35 6.26
N ALA A 237 -4.65 -14.44 6.32
CA ALA A 237 -4.52 -13.38 5.32
C ALA A 237 -4.39 -13.93 3.89
N SER A 238 -3.61 -15.01 3.69
CA SER A 238 -3.46 -15.70 2.40
C SER A 238 -4.80 -16.14 1.79
N ASP A 239 -5.66 -16.75 2.61
CA ASP A 239 -6.90 -17.37 2.13
C ASP A 239 -7.91 -16.29 1.73
N VAL A 240 -8.01 -15.23 2.54
CA VAL A 240 -8.91 -14.10 2.29
C VAL A 240 -8.44 -13.28 1.09
N VAL A 241 -7.12 -13.06 0.96
CA VAL A 241 -6.53 -12.37 -0.21
C VAL A 241 -6.77 -13.16 -1.49
N ALA A 242 -6.60 -14.48 -1.46
CA ALA A 242 -6.89 -15.34 -2.61
C ALA A 242 -8.36 -15.25 -3.02
N ALA A 243 -9.29 -15.41 -2.07
CA ALA A 243 -10.73 -15.32 -2.33
C ALA A 243 -11.17 -13.95 -2.87
N TYR A 244 -10.65 -12.86 -2.31
CA TYR A 244 -10.92 -11.51 -2.81
C TYR A 244 -10.35 -11.29 -4.21
N THR A 245 -9.15 -11.79 -4.49
CA THR A 245 -8.54 -11.69 -5.83
C THR A 245 -9.36 -12.47 -6.86
N ASP A 246 -9.85 -13.65 -6.50
CA ASP A 246 -10.74 -14.44 -7.35
C ASP A 246 -12.09 -13.74 -7.59
N SER A 247 -12.65 -13.06 -6.59
CA SER A 247 -13.88 -12.29 -6.77
C SER A 247 -13.70 -11.11 -7.72
N LEU A 248 -12.56 -10.41 -7.65
CA LEU A 248 -12.22 -9.34 -8.59
C LEU A 248 -12.09 -9.86 -10.02
N ARG A 249 -11.59 -11.10 -10.21
CA ARG A 249 -11.50 -11.76 -11.52
C ARG A 249 -12.88 -12.15 -12.07
N ALA A 250 -13.72 -12.76 -11.24
CA ALA A 250 -15.04 -13.23 -11.65
C ALA A 250 -15.95 -12.09 -12.14
N GLU A 251 -15.81 -10.90 -11.57
CA GLU A 251 -16.53 -9.70 -11.98
C GLU A 251 -15.86 -8.93 -13.13
N GLY A 252 -14.56 -9.15 -13.33
CA GLY A 252 -13.67 -8.32 -14.14
C GLY A 252 -13.23 -8.93 -15.47
N GLY A 253 -14.10 -9.65 -16.19
CA GLY A 253 -13.86 -9.96 -17.60
C GLY A 253 -13.56 -8.66 -18.36
N ASP A 254 -12.30 -8.47 -18.75
CA ASP A 254 -11.69 -7.30 -19.42
C ASP A 254 -11.21 -6.08 -18.58
N GLY A 255 -11.07 -6.14 -17.24
CA GLY A 255 -10.81 -4.91 -16.44
C GLY A 255 -9.73 -4.93 -15.34
N ALA A 256 -9.00 -6.01 -15.11
CA ALA A 256 -8.18 -6.23 -13.90
C ALA A 256 -6.85 -5.45 -13.81
N LEU A 257 -6.77 -4.22 -14.32
CA LEU A 257 -5.52 -3.46 -14.51
C LEU A 257 -5.17 -2.45 -13.40
N HIS A 258 -5.89 -2.39 -12.28
CA HIS A 258 -5.74 -1.27 -11.32
C HIS A 258 -5.17 -1.59 -9.93
N SER A 259 -4.93 -2.83 -9.54
CA SER A 259 -4.42 -3.14 -8.19
C SER A 259 -2.89 -3.15 -8.07
N ALA A 260 -2.15 -3.22 -9.19
CA ALA A 260 -0.68 -3.07 -9.20
C ALA A 260 -0.20 -1.68 -9.67
N SER A 261 -1.09 -0.86 -10.23
CA SER A 261 -0.78 0.46 -10.81
C SER A 261 -0.87 1.64 -9.84
N SER A 262 -1.50 1.48 -8.66
CA SER A 262 -1.76 2.59 -7.74
C SER A 262 -0.54 3.06 -6.93
N VAL A 263 0.60 2.36 -7.01
CA VAL A 263 1.87 2.81 -6.39
C VAL A 263 2.65 3.73 -7.33
N ALA A 264 2.50 3.58 -8.65
CA ALA A 264 3.22 4.39 -9.65
C ALA A 264 2.52 5.73 -10.00
N ALA A 265 1.20 5.82 -9.85
CA ALA A 265 0.44 7.00 -10.28
C ALA A 265 0.59 8.26 -9.39
N GLY A 266 1.28 8.15 -8.25
CA GLY A 266 1.50 9.26 -7.32
C GLY A 266 2.62 10.24 -7.73
N LEU A 267 3.40 9.93 -8.76
CA LEU A 267 4.60 10.70 -9.13
C LEU A 267 4.46 11.53 -10.42
N GLU A 268 3.33 11.46 -11.14
CA GLU A 268 3.14 12.17 -12.42
C GLU A 268 2.06 13.28 -12.42
N LYS A 269 1.47 13.64 -11.27
CA LYS A 269 0.45 14.72 -11.20
C LYS A 269 0.70 15.75 -10.11
N ALA A 270 1.90 16.30 -10.08
CA ALA A 270 2.19 17.54 -9.38
C ALA A 270 2.93 18.51 -10.30
N ASP A 271 2.33 18.86 -11.44
CA ASP A 271 2.63 20.11 -12.17
C ASP A 271 1.62 20.30 -13.30
N ALA A 272 0.42 20.78 -12.97
CA ALA A 272 -0.44 21.50 -13.92
C ALA A 272 -1.65 22.10 -13.18
N LYS A 273 -1.49 23.34 -12.72
CA LYS A 273 -2.40 24.49 -12.88
C LYS A 273 -2.23 25.48 -11.72
N ASP A 274 -1.60 26.61 -11.99
CA ASP A 274 -2.29 27.89 -12.01
C ASP A 274 -1.49 28.90 -12.86
N GLY A 275 -2.22 29.66 -13.68
CA GLY A 275 -1.66 30.48 -14.76
C GLY A 275 -1.33 31.92 -14.36
N LEU A 276 -0.76 32.60 -15.37
CA LEU A 276 -0.51 34.04 -15.53
C LEU A 276 0.92 34.51 -15.22
N ASN A 277 1.80 34.46 -16.23
CA ASN A 277 2.12 35.65 -17.02
C ASN A 277 2.99 35.31 -18.23
N ALA A 278 2.72 36.04 -19.31
CA ALA A 278 3.45 36.01 -20.57
C ALA A 278 4.89 36.53 -20.42
N ASP A 279 5.66 36.31 -21.48
CA ASP A 279 7.05 36.77 -21.71
C ASP A 279 8.16 35.87 -21.18
N ALA A 280 8.67 34.99 -22.04
CA ALA A 280 10.10 34.90 -22.38
C ALA A 280 10.37 33.72 -23.33
N ASN A 281 9.86 33.82 -24.55
CA ASN A 281 10.31 32.96 -25.66
C ASN A 281 11.58 33.59 -26.26
N ALA A 282 12.72 33.41 -25.59
CA ALA A 282 14.05 33.66 -26.14
C ALA A 282 15.10 33.10 -25.17
N LEU A 283 15.69 31.95 -25.52
CA LEU A 283 17.07 31.49 -25.23
C LEU A 283 17.12 29.95 -25.30
N ILE A 284 16.86 29.40 -26.49
CA ILE A 284 17.39 28.10 -26.89
C ILE A 284 18.23 28.36 -28.14
N ALA A 285 19.51 28.66 -27.94
CA ALA A 285 20.57 28.47 -28.93
C ALA A 285 21.93 28.67 -28.24
N SER A 286 22.86 27.75 -28.48
CA SER A 286 24.21 27.58 -27.88
C SER A 286 24.15 26.97 -26.47
N VAL A 287 24.73 25.80 -26.20
CA VAL A 287 26.09 25.37 -26.54
C VAL A 287 26.11 23.84 -26.73
N SER A 288 26.60 23.38 -27.88
CA SER A 288 27.15 22.04 -28.09
C SER A 288 28.63 22.02 -27.72
N ASP A 289 29.09 20.88 -27.22
CA ASP A 289 30.45 20.49 -26.80
C ASP A 289 30.99 20.99 -25.45
N ALA A 290 30.91 20.11 -24.45
CA ALA A 290 32.02 19.83 -23.52
C ALA A 290 31.88 18.44 -22.87
N ALA A 291 33.03 17.80 -22.72
CA ALA A 291 33.22 16.41 -22.34
C ALA A 291 32.71 16.00 -20.95
N THR A 292 32.26 14.74 -20.89
CA THR A 292 32.34 13.75 -19.80
C THR A 292 32.68 14.23 -18.39
N THR A 293 31.69 14.15 -17.50
CA THR A 293 31.86 13.81 -16.09
C THR A 293 30.69 12.91 -15.68
N PRO A 294 30.89 11.81 -14.95
CA PRO A 294 29.80 10.93 -14.57
C PRO A 294 28.93 11.64 -13.52
N SER A 295 27.73 12.02 -13.95
CA SER A 295 26.68 12.50 -13.05
C SER A 295 26.32 11.37 -12.09
N SER A 296 26.66 11.54 -10.82
CA SER A 296 26.20 10.69 -9.73
C SER A 296 24.67 10.69 -9.71
N ALA A 297 24.07 9.52 -9.53
CA ALA A 297 22.62 9.36 -9.49
C ALA A 297 21.97 10.40 -8.56
N PRO A 298 20.82 10.98 -8.95
CA PRO A 298 20.07 11.86 -8.06
C PRO A 298 19.73 11.12 -6.77
N THR A 299 20.13 11.69 -5.64
CA THR A 299 19.92 11.16 -4.28
C THR A 299 18.46 10.76 -4.07
N GLY A 300 18.22 9.49 -3.72
CA GLY A 300 16.91 8.97 -3.29
C GLY A 300 16.05 8.22 -4.32
N LEU A 301 16.44 8.12 -5.60
CA LEU A 301 15.67 7.37 -6.60
C LEU A 301 16.17 5.91 -6.74
N THR A 302 15.34 4.95 -6.33
CA THR A 302 15.53 3.52 -6.62
C THR A 302 14.52 3.11 -7.69
N ARG A 303 14.99 2.65 -8.87
CA ARG A 303 14.13 2.38 -10.03
C ARG A 303 14.70 1.33 -10.97
N ILE A 304 13.82 0.71 -11.75
CA ILE A 304 14.18 -0.18 -12.86
C ILE A 304 14.59 0.68 -14.06
N THR A 305 15.75 0.40 -14.66
CA THR A 305 16.26 1.15 -15.82
C THR A 305 16.00 0.43 -17.13
N SER A 306 16.10 -0.90 -17.15
CA SER A 306 15.69 -1.71 -18.31
C SER A 306 15.34 -3.14 -17.91
N ILE A 307 14.50 -3.78 -18.74
CA ILE A 307 14.24 -5.21 -18.69
C ILE A 307 14.48 -5.75 -20.10
N GLU A 308 15.46 -6.64 -20.20
CA GLU A 308 15.87 -7.28 -21.46
C GLU A 308 15.42 -8.73 -21.43
N VAL A 309 14.58 -9.10 -22.37
CA VAL A 309 14.06 -10.47 -22.51
C VAL A 309 14.61 -11.08 -23.80
N SER A 310 15.11 -12.30 -23.70
CA SER A 310 15.48 -13.10 -24.87
C SER A 310 14.96 -14.53 -24.76
N VAL A 311 14.64 -15.11 -25.92
CA VAL A 311 14.28 -16.52 -26.08
C VAL A 311 15.26 -17.15 -27.07
N ASP A 312 15.94 -18.22 -26.67
CA ASP A 312 16.91 -18.95 -27.48
C ASP A 312 17.98 -18.02 -28.12
N GLY A 313 18.43 -17.03 -27.35
CA GLY A 313 19.41 -16.02 -27.78
C GLY A 313 18.86 -14.84 -28.58
N VAL A 314 17.57 -14.83 -28.93
CA VAL A 314 16.92 -13.73 -29.66
C VAL A 314 16.25 -12.77 -28.68
N ALA A 315 16.73 -11.53 -28.60
CA ALA A 315 16.16 -10.49 -27.75
C ALA A 315 15.03 -9.72 -28.45
N GLY A 316 14.01 -9.29 -27.70
CA GLY A 316 12.87 -8.57 -28.28
C GLY A 316 11.74 -8.29 -27.30
N ARG A 317 10.70 -7.62 -27.81
CA ARG A 317 9.46 -7.32 -27.06
C ARG A 317 8.31 -8.27 -27.37
N GLU A 318 8.34 -8.91 -28.52
CA GLU A 318 7.44 -10.03 -28.86
C GLU A 318 8.31 -11.20 -29.29
N LEU A 319 8.26 -12.28 -28.53
CA LEU A 319 9.16 -13.42 -28.67
C LEU A 319 8.34 -14.70 -28.81
N GLN A 320 8.86 -15.67 -29.56
CA GLN A 320 8.26 -16.98 -29.73
C GLN A 320 9.08 -17.99 -28.94
N ALA A 321 8.41 -18.79 -28.11
CA ALA A 321 9.01 -19.87 -27.36
C ALA A 321 8.31 -21.19 -27.66
N VAL A 322 9.03 -22.30 -27.56
CA VAL A 322 8.48 -23.65 -27.64
C VAL A 322 8.52 -24.29 -26.26
N SER A 323 7.36 -24.73 -25.77
CA SER A 323 7.20 -25.39 -24.48
C SER A 323 8.18 -26.55 -24.31
N LEU A 324 8.85 -26.60 -23.16
CA LEU A 324 9.87 -27.60 -22.77
C LEU A 324 11.12 -27.65 -23.68
N GLN A 325 11.29 -26.69 -24.59
CA GLN A 325 12.43 -26.63 -25.50
C GLN A 325 13.19 -25.32 -25.39
N SER A 326 12.48 -24.20 -25.41
CA SER A 326 13.10 -22.88 -25.39
C SER A 326 13.55 -22.46 -24.01
N ASP A 327 14.68 -21.78 -23.95
CA ASP A 327 15.19 -21.12 -22.76
C ASP A 327 14.83 -19.63 -22.82
N VAL A 328 14.29 -19.11 -21.72
CA VAL A 328 13.94 -17.68 -21.61
C VAL A 328 14.85 -17.00 -20.60
N HIS A 329 15.58 -15.98 -21.05
CA HIS A 329 16.42 -15.16 -20.20
C HIS A 329 15.72 -13.83 -19.95
N ILE A 330 15.63 -13.43 -18.69
CA ILE A 330 15.10 -12.12 -18.29
C ILE A 330 16.16 -11.42 -17.45
N THR A 331 16.70 -10.33 -17.99
CA THR A 331 17.70 -9.49 -17.32
C THR A 331 17.05 -8.20 -16.87
N VAL A 332 17.07 -7.95 -15.56
CA VAL A 332 16.57 -6.71 -14.95
C VAL A 332 17.76 -5.85 -14.56
N LYS A 333 17.77 -4.61 -15.03
CA LYS A 333 18.77 -3.58 -14.67
C LYS A 333 18.09 -2.51 -13.83
N PHE A 334 18.77 -2.01 -12.81
CA PHE A 334 18.24 -1.00 -11.90
C PHE A 334 19.31 0.01 -11.48
N GLU A 335 18.84 1.13 -10.96
CA GLU A 335 19.64 2.15 -10.25
C GLU A 335 19.08 2.29 -8.84
N SER A 336 19.96 2.36 -7.84
CA SER A 336 19.59 2.55 -6.43
C SER A 336 20.61 3.41 -5.72
N ASP A 337 20.21 4.09 -4.64
CA ASP A 337 21.12 4.90 -3.83
C ASP A 337 22.20 4.03 -3.15
N PRO A 338 23.51 4.25 -3.43
CA PRO A 338 24.59 3.50 -2.79
C PRO A 338 24.65 3.64 -1.26
N ALA A 339 24.03 4.67 -0.69
CA ALA A 339 23.96 4.87 0.76
C ALA A 339 22.88 3.98 1.44
N GLN A 340 21.96 3.40 0.68
CA GLN A 340 20.90 2.52 1.19
C GLN A 340 21.27 1.04 1.00
N PRO A 341 20.62 0.08 1.69
CA PRO A 341 20.80 -1.35 1.38
C PRO A 341 20.56 -1.68 -0.10
N CYS A 342 21.23 -2.71 -0.61
CA CYS A 342 21.02 -3.15 -2.01
C CYS A 342 19.61 -3.72 -2.16
N PRO A 343 18.81 -3.26 -3.14
CA PRO A 343 17.45 -3.76 -3.35
C PRO A 343 17.46 -5.21 -3.83
N THR A 344 16.30 -5.84 -3.75
CA THR A 344 16.04 -7.15 -4.37
C THR A 344 14.99 -6.97 -5.46
N PHE A 345 14.86 -7.91 -6.38
CA PHE A 345 13.78 -7.89 -7.36
C PHE A 345 13.16 -9.27 -7.56
N ALA A 346 11.93 -9.23 -8.11
CA ALA A 346 11.25 -10.38 -8.66
C ALA A 346 10.93 -10.15 -10.13
N THR A 347 10.99 -11.20 -10.93
CA THR A 347 10.57 -11.15 -12.34
C THR A 347 9.95 -12.48 -12.74
N GLY A 348 9.10 -12.46 -13.76
CA GLY A 348 8.47 -13.67 -14.26
C GLY A 348 7.39 -13.37 -15.27
N PHE A 349 6.43 -14.28 -15.34
CA PHE A 349 5.38 -14.28 -16.35
C PHE A 349 4.04 -13.93 -15.71
N ALA A 350 3.26 -13.12 -16.41
CA ALA A 350 1.88 -12.81 -16.12
C ALA A 350 1.00 -13.18 -17.31
N LEU A 351 -0.27 -13.46 -17.05
CA LEU A 351 -1.29 -13.60 -18.08
C LEU A 351 -1.63 -12.22 -18.69
N PRO A 352 -2.29 -12.16 -19.85
CA PRO A 352 -2.66 -10.90 -20.50
C PRO A 352 -3.57 -9.99 -19.66
N ASP A 353 -4.29 -10.56 -18.69
CA ASP A 353 -5.12 -9.84 -17.73
C ASP A 353 -4.32 -9.26 -16.55
N GLY A 354 -2.98 -9.42 -16.55
CA GLY A 354 -2.08 -8.93 -15.52
C GLY A 354 -1.89 -9.88 -14.32
N GLN A 355 -2.58 -11.03 -14.29
CA GLN A 355 -2.37 -12.01 -13.22
C GLN A 355 -0.94 -12.55 -13.29
N ILE A 356 -0.17 -12.37 -12.22
CA ILE A 356 1.14 -13.03 -12.08
C ILE A 356 0.91 -14.54 -12.13
N PHE A 357 1.48 -15.17 -13.14
CA PHE A 357 1.38 -16.59 -13.39
C PHE A 357 2.50 -17.36 -12.67
N THR A 358 3.74 -16.84 -12.77
CA THR A 358 4.89 -17.32 -12.00
C THR A 358 5.91 -16.21 -11.85
N SER A 359 6.72 -16.28 -10.80
CA SER A 359 7.78 -15.31 -10.52
C SER A 359 8.96 -15.97 -9.82
N ALA A 360 10.16 -15.44 -10.07
CA ALA A 360 11.39 -15.79 -9.38
C ALA A 360 11.87 -14.57 -8.59
N TYR A 361 12.36 -14.79 -7.37
CA TYR A 361 12.76 -13.74 -6.44
C TYR A 361 14.22 -13.92 -6.07
N THR A 362 15.02 -12.88 -6.31
CA THR A 362 16.43 -12.88 -5.90
C THR A 362 16.59 -13.12 -4.40
N LEU A 363 15.70 -12.58 -3.55
CA LEU A 363 15.72 -12.79 -2.10
C LEU A 363 15.48 -14.26 -1.70
N PHE A 364 14.42 -14.89 -2.22
CA PHE A 364 14.02 -16.25 -1.82
C PHE A 364 14.89 -17.32 -2.46
N ASP A 365 15.50 -17.04 -3.60
CA ASP A 365 16.47 -17.91 -4.27
C ASP A 365 17.90 -17.73 -3.70
N GLY A 366 18.10 -16.86 -2.72
CA GLY A 366 19.41 -16.61 -2.09
C GLY A 366 20.42 -15.90 -3.00
N VAL A 367 19.95 -15.22 -4.05
CA VAL A 367 20.78 -14.49 -5.01
C VAL A 367 21.11 -13.11 -4.44
N THR A 368 22.39 -12.88 -4.13
CA THR A 368 22.88 -11.56 -3.73
C THR A 368 23.23 -10.73 -4.97
N ILE A 369 22.55 -9.61 -5.14
CA ILE A 369 22.78 -8.69 -6.27
C ILE A 369 23.90 -7.72 -5.90
N ALA A 370 24.90 -7.61 -6.77
CA ALA A 370 25.94 -6.59 -6.67
C ALA A 370 25.50 -5.30 -7.39
N ARG A 371 25.91 -4.15 -6.84
CA ARG A 371 25.79 -2.84 -7.48
C ARG A 371 27.15 -2.16 -7.56
N ASP A 372 27.36 -1.34 -8.57
CA ASP A 372 28.56 -0.53 -8.74
C ASP A 372 28.57 0.71 -7.83
N ALA A 373 29.65 1.49 -7.87
CA ALA A 373 29.81 2.70 -7.08
C ALA A 373 28.81 3.81 -7.46
N GLN A 374 28.23 3.73 -8.65
CA GLN A 374 27.19 4.63 -9.16
C GLN A 374 25.79 4.15 -8.79
N GLY A 375 25.66 2.99 -8.12
CA GLY A 375 24.40 2.44 -7.66
C GLY A 375 23.67 1.58 -8.69
N ARG A 376 24.31 1.25 -9.82
CA ARG A 376 23.73 0.41 -10.87
C ARG A 376 23.96 -1.06 -10.58
N GLY A 377 22.93 -1.86 -10.73
CA GLY A 377 23.01 -3.30 -10.63
C GLY A 377 22.18 -3.99 -11.70
N GLN A 378 22.43 -5.29 -11.87
CA GLN A 378 21.63 -6.14 -12.72
C GLN A 378 21.65 -7.57 -12.21
N ALA A 379 20.61 -8.34 -12.52
CA ALA A 379 20.69 -9.79 -12.49
C ALA A 379 19.79 -10.40 -13.57
N THR A 380 20.12 -11.64 -13.94
CA THR A 380 19.44 -12.40 -14.98
C THR A 380 18.89 -13.67 -14.38
N VAL A 381 17.61 -13.94 -14.61
CA VAL A 381 17.03 -15.26 -14.37
C VAL A 381 16.91 -15.99 -15.71
N VAL A 382 17.16 -17.29 -15.68
CA VAL A 382 17.01 -18.19 -16.83
C VAL A 382 15.95 -19.22 -16.51
N PHE A 383 14.88 -19.24 -17.29
CA PHE A 383 13.87 -20.29 -17.25
C PHE A 383 14.22 -21.32 -18.31
N GLU A 384 14.99 -22.33 -17.91
CA GLU A 384 15.40 -23.42 -18.80
C GLU A 384 14.21 -24.29 -19.18
N LYS A 385 14.14 -24.69 -20.47
CA LYS A 385 13.11 -25.58 -21.03
C LYS A 385 11.72 -25.19 -20.54
N LEU A 386 11.33 -23.95 -20.83
CA LEU A 386 10.18 -23.28 -20.25
C LEU A 386 8.94 -24.20 -20.17
N PRO A 387 8.50 -24.61 -18.97
CA PRO A 387 7.40 -25.57 -18.82
C PRO A 387 6.01 -24.91 -18.97
N LEU A 388 5.94 -23.71 -19.54
CA LEU A 388 4.67 -23.06 -19.86
C LEU A 388 4.04 -23.73 -21.08
N MET A 389 2.73 -23.87 -21.04
CA MET A 389 1.94 -24.41 -22.15
C MET A 389 1.58 -23.32 -23.16
N LYS A 390 0.98 -23.71 -24.28
CA LYS A 390 0.63 -22.76 -25.35
C LYS A 390 -0.19 -21.57 -24.83
N GLY A 391 0.20 -20.36 -25.18
CA GLY A 391 -0.42 -19.14 -24.65
C GLY A 391 0.39 -17.88 -24.89
N ARG A 392 -0.12 -16.75 -24.43
CA ARG A 392 0.54 -15.44 -24.50
C ARG A 392 0.81 -14.96 -23.07
N PHE A 393 2.07 -14.71 -22.75
CA PHE A 393 2.50 -14.33 -21.40
C PHE A 393 3.27 -13.02 -21.44
N SER A 394 2.88 -12.07 -20.59
CA SER A 394 3.61 -10.82 -20.37
C SER A 394 4.76 -11.05 -19.41
N VAL A 395 5.91 -10.42 -19.66
CA VAL A 395 7.06 -10.43 -18.74
C VAL A 395 7.11 -9.09 -18.01
N GLY A 396 7.23 -9.15 -16.69
CA GLY A 396 7.34 -7.96 -15.84
C GLY A 396 8.37 -8.14 -14.73
N ALA A 397 8.68 -7.06 -14.01
CA ALA A 397 9.51 -7.10 -12.83
C ALA A 397 9.06 -6.10 -11.76
N TYR A 398 9.35 -6.45 -10.52
CA TYR A 398 9.13 -5.63 -9.33
C TYR A 398 10.47 -5.45 -8.64
N LEU A 399 10.82 -4.20 -8.34
CA LEU A 399 11.99 -3.84 -7.56
C LEU A 399 11.53 -3.56 -6.13
N PHE A 400 12.11 -4.27 -5.17
CA PHE A 400 11.75 -4.19 -3.76
C PHE A 400 12.92 -3.72 -2.91
N ASP A 401 12.64 -3.42 -1.65
CA ASP A 401 13.67 -3.34 -0.61
C ASP A 401 14.40 -4.69 -0.41
N GLU A 402 15.41 -4.68 0.46
CA GLU A 402 16.23 -5.86 0.75
C GLU A 402 15.48 -6.99 1.45
N ARG A 403 14.23 -6.77 1.85
CA ARG A 403 13.35 -7.72 2.55
C ARG A 403 12.14 -8.14 1.71
N ALA A 404 12.06 -7.67 0.47
CA ALA A 404 10.91 -7.82 -0.42
C ALA A 404 9.59 -7.21 0.09
N LEU A 405 9.60 -6.34 1.09
CA LEU A 405 8.37 -5.86 1.75
C LEU A 405 7.80 -4.58 1.12
N HIS A 406 8.69 -3.66 0.77
CA HIS A 406 8.34 -2.42 0.10
C HIS A 406 8.67 -2.49 -1.39
N VAL A 407 7.71 -2.12 -2.24
CA VAL A 407 7.92 -2.01 -3.70
C VAL A 407 8.43 -0.60 -4.01
N TYR A 408 9.66 -0.51 -4.52
CA TYR A 408 10.21 0.76 -5.00
C TYR A 408 9.71 1.11 -6.39
N ASP A 409 9.67 0.13 -7.30
CA ASP A 409 9.31 0.33 -8.70
C ASP A 409 8.75 -0.94 -9.33
N VAL A 410 7.95 -0.79 -10.39
CA VAL A 410 7.29 -1.91 -11.07
C VAL A 410 7.16 -1.65 -12.57
N VAL A 411 7.48 -2.68 -13.35
CA VAL A 411 7.20 -2.72 -14.79
C VAL A 411 6.35 -3.96 -15.06
N LEU A 412 5.07 -3.75 -15.38
CA LEU A 412 4.11 -4.85 -15.55
C LEU A 412 4.24 -5.58 -16.90
N GLN A 413 4.74 -4.89 -17.93
CA GLN A 413 4.86 -5.46 -19.27
C GLN A 413 6.07 -4.90 -20.02
N ALA A 414 7.20 -5.58 -19.92
CA ALA A 414 8.42 -5.28 -20.68
C ALA A 414 8.47 -5.98 -22.04
N ALA A 415 7.99 -7.23 -22.10
CA ALA A 415 7.92 -8.04 -23.30
C ALA A 415 6.73 -9.01 -23.23
N THR A 416 6.42 -9.65 -24.36
CA THR A 416 5.43 -10.71 -24.48
C THR A 416 6.11 -11.94 -25.07
N VAL A 417 5.97 -13.08 -24.38
CA VAL A 417 6.41 -14.39 -24.87
C VAL A 417 5.17 -15.18 -25.30
N VAL A 418 5.09 -15.47 -26.60
CA VAL A 418 4.08 -16.36 -27.19
C VAL A 418 4.64 -17.76 -27.17
N VAL A 419 4.04 -18.63 -26.36
CA VAL A 419 4.46 -20.01 -26.22
C VAL A 419 3.64 -20.89 -27.15
N THR A 420 4.32 -21.74 -27.89
CA THR A 420 3.73 -22.81 -28.70
C THR A 420 4.07 -24.16 -28.06
N GLN A 421 3.24 -25.19 -28.30
CA GLN A 421 3.51 -26.53 -27.80
C GLN A 421 3.12 -27.57 -28.86
N PRO A 422 3.86 -28.68 -28.97
CA PRO A 422 3.41 -29.86 -29.70
C PRO A 422 2.34 -30.62 -28.90
N GLY A 423 1.38 -31.22 -29.61
CA GLY A 423 0.35 -32.08 -29.00
C GLY A 423 -0.88 -31.35 -28.44
N VAL A 424 -1.77 -32.13 -27.82
CA VAL A 424 -3.12 -31.69 -27.40
C VAL A 424 -3.28 -31.48 -25.90
N HIS A 425 -2.18 -31.55 -25.14
CA HIS A 425 -2.20 -31.30 -23.69
C HIS A 425 -2.88 -29.96 -23.38
N GLN A 426 -3.68 -29.91 -22.32
CA GLN A 426 -4.36 -28.69 -21.87
C GLN A 426 -3.85 -28.28 -20.49
N GLY A 427 -3.85 -26.98 -20.24
CA GLY A 427 -3.37 -26.38 -18.99
C GLY A 427 -2.48 -25.17 -19.26
N PHE A 428 -1.85 -24.69 -18.18
CA PHE A 428 -0.92 -23.55 -18.23
C PHE A 428 0.54 -23.97 -18.05
N VAL A 429 0.79 -25.09 -17.38
CA VAL A 429 2.12 -25.64 -17.10
C VAL A 429 2.13 -27.14 -17.30
N GLN A 430 3.24 -27.64 -17.83
CA GLN A 430 3.53 -29.07 -17.89
C GLN A 430 4.42 -29.46 -16.70
N LEU A 431 3.82 -30.14 -15.73
CA LEU A 431 4.53 -30.57 -14.53
C LEU A 431 5.42 -31.80 -14.82
N PRO A 432 6.62 -31.88 -14.23
CA PRO A 432 7.41 -33.11 -14.24
C PRO A 432 6.62 -34.28 -13.65
N HIS A 433 6.53 -35.40 -14.36
CA HIS A 433 5.79 -36.59 -13.91
C HIS A 433 6.41 -37.88 -14.44
N ARG A 434 6.08 -39.00 -13.80
CA ARG A 434 6.42 -40.35 -14.27
C ARG A 434 5.21 -41.26 -14.13
N TRP A 435 4.98 -42.13 -15.10
CA TRP A 435 4.00 -43.20 -15.00
C TRP A 435 4.63 -44.38 -14.26
N GLN A 436 3.88 -45.01 -13.36
CA GLN A 436 4.27 -46.23 -12.67
C GLN A 436 3.36 -47.38 -13.08
#